data_AF-A0A6I3LA55-F1
#
_entry.id   AF-A0A6I3LA55-F1
#
_cell.length_a   1.000
_cell.length_b   1.000
_cell.length_c   1.000
_cell.angle_alpha   90.00
_cell.angle_beta   90.00
_cell.angle_gamma   90.00
#
_symmetry.space_group_name_H-M   'P 1'
#
loop_
_entity.id
_entity.type
_entity.pdbx_description
1 polymer ?
#
loop_
_entity_poly.entity_id
_entity_poly.type
_entity_poly.pdbx_seq_one_letter_code
_entity_poly.pdbx_strand_id
1 'polypeptide(L)'
;MRVRHHVIAGAGALVATGAIFAATGGQDGLLAAWDGSSVAAVIVCAALWFAGARLLAAEPGRSVWAWSVPLGALLSLTELAALSLQSEKADLSALDPTAWAAVRLVGVAYLAAIAVAAVLTAADRRQARLLRAEAGDERRRGRVIEGLSARGGRRRWAWIAAVFAGLVLARVPYWLVWWPGLISFDSYRSISYVRGLGPWESYEPVGHTVIVQLWQWLWDLFGWSDAFAVGFAACVQLLTTSAAFTFVLVRIAAWGAPRWVWVASATWLALLPQISIASVSVLKDTPFMSAFVVYAVALVEILKPARPRPARWPWAVFLVAGIALCALRSNGVYVVFLSLIVLAIAYRRHWKGFAAVFVATAIVWALVVGPFYRAVGMQPGPPTEAYSLPLQQLARIAGEHQGELTPADVAFLDDVFADRGAERIGNAYNPSVSDPVKADARENWDDRSMSEFLVGWWGLVERFPGSAVTATLANTAGWWSPNGISPHTMMRYHTNDVPSRGLSLDIPANDEPSGLRGLNTRVNFFGGAYQDVPVLSSLMSAGFVAWLWVIAAVILIRRRDGRGLGVVIPTALMWLTFFAGPVSGNTRYALAYMAAFPIVAAIAAGRTAPVAEVSARDA
;
A
#
# COMPACT_ATOMS: atom_id res chain seq x y z
N MET A 1 0.56 -27.09 34.12
CA MET A 1 0.36 -27.52 32.70
C MET A 1 0.72 -26.45 31.67
N ARG A 2 0.22 -25.20 31.75
CA ARG A 2 0.49 -24.15 30.72
C ARG A 2 1.98 -23.81 30.50
N VAL A 3 2.79 -23.81 31.56
CA VAL A 3 4.23 -23.52 31.49
C VAL A 3 5.01 -24.61 30.73
N ARG A 4 4.66 -25.90 30.91
CA ARG A 4 5.30 -27.01 30.18
C ARG A 4 4.98 -26.98 28.68
N HIS A 5 3.73 -26.70 28.31
CA HIS A 5 3.33 -26.55 26.90
C HIS A 5 3.98 -25.32 26.24
N HIS A 6 4.15 -24.23 26.98
CA HIS A 6 4.87 -23.04 26.50
C HIS A 6 6.33 -23.37 26.19
N VAL A 7 7.05 -24.03 27.12
CA VAL A 7 8.45 -24.41 26.91
C VAL A 7 8.63 -25.32 25.70
N ILE A 8 7.73 -26.30 25.51
CA ILE A 8 7.77 -27.22 24.35
C ILE A 8 7.44 -26.48 23.04
N ALA A 9 6.40 -25.64 23.03
CA ALA A 9 6.01 -24.87 21.85
C ALA A 9 7.08 -23.82 21.46
N GLY A 10 7.69 -23.17 22.45
CA GLY A 10 8.80 -22.25 22.24
C GLY A 10 10.02 -22.98 21.66
N ALA A 11 10.36 -24.16 22.19
CA ALA A 11 11.48 -24.95 21.69
C ALA A 11 11.24 -25.37 20.23
N GLY A 12 10.01 -25.79 19.90
CA GLY A 12 9.60 -26.05 18.52
C GLY A 12 9.68 -24.82 17.62
N ALA A 13 9.32 -23.62 18.13
CA ALA A 13 9.45 -22.37 17.38
C ALA A 13 10.91 -21.97 17.13
N LEU A 14 11.82 -22.16 18.09
CA LEU A 14 13.25 -21.92 17.89
C LEU A 14 13.86 -22.88 16.86
N VAL A 15 13.46 -24.15 16.90
CA VAL A 15 13.86 -25.15 15.90
C VAL A 15 13.30 -24.80 14.52
N ALA A 16 12.05 -24.35 14.44
CA ALA A 16 11.43 -23.87 13.21
C ALA A 16 12.18 -22.66 12.65
N THR A 17 12.46 -21.64 13.46
CA THR A 17 13.26 -20.48 13.04
C THR A 17 14.65 -20.90 12.57
N GLY A 18 15.35 -21.77 13.31
CA GLY A 18 16.64 -22.30 12.87
C GLY A 18 16.57 -23.01 11.51
N ALA A 19 15.50 -23.77 11.25
CA ALA A 19 15.27 -24.46 9.98
C ALA A 19 14.87 -23.51 8.83
N ILE A 20 14.15 -22.42 9.13
CA ILE A 20 13.77 -21.37 8.15
C ILE A 20 15.00 -20.66 7.60
N PHE A 21 15.97 -20.36 8.47
CA PHE A 21 17.20 -19.67 8.07
C PHE A 21 18.23 -20.61 7.44
N ALA A 22 18.27 -21.88 7.86
CA ALA A 22 19.10 -22.89 7.21
C ALA A 22 18.65 -23.24 5.77
N ALA A 23 17.36 -23.08 5.45
CA ALA A 23 16.80 -23.42 4.13
C ALA A 23 16.76 -22.24 3.14
N THR A 24 16.96 -21.01 3.60
CA THR A 24 17.01 -19.80 2.76
C THR A 24 18.43 -19.50 2.25
N GLY A 25 19.46 -20.17 2.80
CA GLY A 25 20.80 -20.24 2.20
C GLY A 25 20.85 -21.34 1.15
N GLY A 26 20.99 -20.99 -0.12
CA GLY A 26 21.28 -21.98 -1.16
C GLY A 26 22.61 -22.68 -0.88
N GLN A 27 22.64 -24.02 -1.00
CA GLN A 27 23.77 -24.99 -0.96
C GLN A 27 24.94 -24.84 0.03
N ASP A 28 25.10 -23.72 0.71
CA ASP A 28 26.19 -23.47 1.64
C ASP A 28 25.74 -23.84 3.06
N GLY A 29 26.60 -24.58 3.77
CA GLY A 29 26.26 -25.25 5.02
C GLY A 29 25.74 -24.34 6.15
N LEU A 30 25.25 -24.96 7.23
CA LEU A 30 24.64 -24.35 8.43
C LEU A 30 25.37 -23.12 9.02
N LEU A 31 26.69 -22.98 8.81
CA LEU A 31 27.49 -21.85 9.26
C LEU A 31 27.48 -20.65 8.30
N ALA A 32 27.27 -20.86 6.99
CA ALA A 32 27.05 -19.79 6.02
C ALA A 32 25.61 -19.23 6.12
N ALA A 33 24.66 -20.07 6.55
CA ALA A 33 23.31 -19.66 6.92
C ALA A 33 23.24 -18.75 8.17
N TRP A 34 24.33 -18.59 8.93
CA TRP A 34 24.44 -17.67 10.05
C TRP A 34 25.01 -16.31 9.59
N ASP A 35 24.26 -15.61 8.76
CA ASP A 35 24.51 -14.20 8.46
C ASP A 35 23.97 -13.29 9.60
N GLY A 36 24.15 -11.97 9.48
CA GLY A 36 23.61 -11.01 10.45
C GLY A 36 22.08 -11.05 10.60
N SER A 37 21.38 -11.52 9.56
CA SER A 37 19.92 -11.69 9.50
C SER A 37 19.46 -12.84 10.41
N SER A 38 20.19 -13.95 10.41
CA SER A 38 19.94 -15.11 11.27
C SER A 38 20.13 -14.81 12.76
N VAL A 39 21.13 -13.99 13.11
CA VAL A 39 21.31 -13.52 14.51
C VAL A 39 20.15 -12.64 14.95
N ALA A 40 19.72 -11.70 14.10
CA ALA A 40 18.58 -10.84 14.39
C ALA A 40 17.28 -11.65 14.58
N ALA A 41 17.07 -12.68 13.76
CA ALA A 41 15.91 -13.56 13.89
C ALA A 41 15.92 -14.37 15.19
N VAL A 42 17.07 -14.94 15.57
CA VAL A 42 17.21 -15.64 16.86
C VAL A 42 16.92 -14.70 18.04
N ILE A 43 17.43 -13.47 17.99
CA ILE A 43 17.16 -12.44 19.00
C ILE A 43 15.66 -12.11 19.06
N VAL A 44 15.02 -11.90 17.92
CA VAL A 44 13.57 -11.62 17.85
C VAL A 44 12.76 -12.80 18.39
N CYS A 45 13.11 -14.03 18.04
CA CYS A 45 12.44 -15.23 18.56
C CYS A 45 12.64 -15.39 20.07
N ALA A 46 13.85 -15.19 20.59
CA ALA A 46 14.10 -15.22 22.02
C ALA A 46 13.32 -14.11 22.76
N ALA A 47 13.27 -12.91 22.19
CA ALA A 47 12.50 -11.80 22.73
C ALA A 47 10.98 -12.08 22.71
N LEU A 48 10.45 -12.64 21.62
CA LEU A 48 9.04 -13.03 21.51
C LEU A 48 8.71 -14.18 22.46
N TRP A 49 9.58 -15.17 22.63
CA TRP A 49 9.41 -16.22 23.63
C TRP A 49 9.33 -15.60 25.02
N PHE A 50 10.30 -14.79 25.42
CA PHE A 50 10.34 -14.19 26.74
C PHE A 50 9.15 -13.24 26.98
N ALA A 51 8.77 -12.47 25.96
CA ALA A 51 7.54 -11.67 25.97
C ALA A 51 6.30 -12.56 26.13
N GLY A 52 6.24 -13.69 25.42
CA GLY A 52 5.17 -14.69 25.55
C GLY A 52 5.10 -15.31 26.93
N ALA A 53 6.24 -15.57 27.59
CA ALA A 53 6.28 -16.07 28.95
C ALA A 53 5.73 -15.03 29.94
N ARG A 54 6.15 -13.77 29.80
CA ARG A 54 5.59 -12.65 30.59
C ARG A 54 4.12 -12.38 30.29
N LEU A 55 3.69 -12.55 29.04
CA LEU A 55 2.32 -12.35 28.61
C LEU A 55 1.42 -13.43 29.22
N LEU A 56 1.82 -14.70 29.13
CA LEU A 56 1.10 -15.82 29.72
C LEU A 56 1.03 -15.72 31.25
N ALA A 57 2.10 -15.22 31.89
CA ALA A 57 2.10 -14.92 33.32
C ALA A 57 1.17 -13.76 33.69
N ALA A 58 0.89 -12.84 32.77
CA ALA A 58 -0.02 -11.73 32.98
C ALA A 58 -1.50 -12.05 32.70
N GLU A 59 -1.81 -13.33 32.45
CA GLU A 59 -3.15 -13.89 32.24
C GLU A 59 -4.05 -13.03 31.33
N PRO A 60 -3.74 -12.93 30.03
CA PRO A 60 -4.52 -12.13 29.10
C PRO A 60 -5.95 -12.66 29.04
N GLY A 61 -6.91 -11.75 28.92
CA GLY A 61 -8.32 -12.12 28.82
C GLY A 61 -8.58 -13.08 27.66
N ARG A 62 -9.57 -13.97 27.80
CA ARG A 62 -9.94 -14.97 26.78
C ARG A 62 -10.11 -14.38 25.38
N SER A 63 -10.65 -13.17 25.28
CA SER A 63 -10.84 -12.50 24.01
C SER A 63 -9.51 -12.22 23.30
N VAL A 64 -8.40 -11.94 24.00
CA VAL A 64 -7.09 -11.68 23.37
C VAL A 64 -6.66 -12.89 22.56
N TRP A 65 -6.72 -14.08 23.17
CA TRP A 65 -6.35 -15.34 22.51
C TRP A 65 -7.31 -15.74 21.40
N ALA A 66 -8.61 -15.48 21.56
CA ALA A 66 -9.62 -15.72 20.53
C ALA A 66 -9.34 -14.99 19.21
N TRP A 67 -8.64 -13.86 19.25
CA TRP A 67 -8.18 -13.15 18.05
C TRP A 67 -6.75 -13.51 17.66
N SER A 68 -5.85 -13.64 18.64
CA SER A 68 -4.42 -13.79 18.36
C SER A 68 -4.06 -15.14 17.76
N VAL A 69 -4.73 -16.23 18.18
CA VAL A 69 -4.46 -17.58 17.66
C VAL A 69 -4.89 -17.71 16.18
N PRO A 70 -6.12 -17.35 15.77
CA PRO A 70 -6.50 -17.40 14.36
C PRO A 70 -5.66 -16.47 13.48
N LEU A 71 -5.34 -15.26 13.94
CA LEU A 71 -4.49 -14.33 13.19
C LEU A 71 -3.06 -14.84 13.04
N GLY A 72 -2.50 -15.46 14.09
CA GLY A 72 -1.19 -16.08 14.02
C GLY A 72 -1.17 -17.26 13.04
N ALA A 73 -2.19 -18.12 13.07
CA ALA A 73 -2.34 -19.22 12.13
C ALA A 73 -2.48 -18.73 10.69
N LEU A 74 -3.32 -17.70 10.45
CA LEU A 74 -3.51 -17.12 9.13
C LEU A 74 -2.23 -16.47 8.61
N LEU A 75 -1.51 -15.71 9.45
CA LEU A 75 -0.23 -15.09 9.07
C LEU A 75 0.79 -16.15 8.67
N SER A 76 0.88 -17.24 9.45
CA SER A 76 1.76 -18.37 9.16
C SER A 76 1.42 -19.07 7.84
N LEU A 77 0.12 -19.34 7.61
CA LEU A 77 -0.37 -19.90 6.35
C LEU A 77 -0.03 -19.00 5.16
N THR A 78 -0.25 -17.68 5.32
CA THR A 78 0.07 -16.73 4.26
C THR A 78 1.57 -16.65 3.99
N GLU A 79 2.42 -16.64 5.01
CA GLU A 79 3.86 -16.62 4.81
C GLU A 79 4.36 -17.89 4.09
N LEU A 80 3.85 -19.06 4.49
CA LEU A 80 4.24 -20.33 3.87
C LEU A 80 3.75 -20.43 2.42
N ALA A 81 2.48 -20.09 2.16
CA ALA A 81 1.92 -20.08 0.81
C ALA A 81 2.69 -19.12 -0.10
N ALA A 82 3.00 -17.91 0.39
CA ALA A 82 3.71 -16.92 -0.39
C ALA A 82 5.12 -17.35 -0.79
N LEU A 83 5.82 -18.10 0.04
CA LEU A 83 7.16 -18.61 -0.32
C LEU A 83 7.13 -19.61 -1.48
N SER A 84 6.09 -20.44 -1.54
CA SER A 84 5.86 -21.33 -2.69
C SER A 84 5.48 -20.52 -3.93
N LEU A 85 4.55 -19.58 -3.78
CA LEU A 85 4.00 -18.77 -4.88
C LEU A 85 5.01 -17.77 -5.47
N GLN A 86 6.01 -17.37 -4.69
CA GLN A 86 7.09 -16.48 -5.12
C GLN A 86 8.34 -17.25 -5.57
N SER A 87 8.33 -18.58 -5.50
CA SER A 87 9.35 -19.42 -6.13
C SER A 87 9.21 -19.40 -7.66
N GLU A 88 10.23 -19.87 -8.36
CA GLU A 88 10.23 -19.97 -9.83
C GLU A 88 9.04 -20.79 -10.37
N LYS A 89 8.64 -21.84 -9.65
CA LYS A 89 7.47 -22.67 -10.01
C LYS A 89 6.13 -22.00 -9.70
N ALA A 90 6.12 -21.05 -8.78
CA ALA A 90 4.95 -20.36 -8.28
C ALA A 90 3.75 -21.28 -8.01
N ASP A 91 4.00 -22.39 -7.32
CA ASP A 91 3.00 -23.40 -6.95
C ASP A 91 2.59 -23.27 -5.47
N LEU A 92 1.86 -24.25 -4.95
CA LEU A 92 1.48 -24.35 -3.53
C LEU A 92 2.14 -25.56 -2.83
N SER A 93 3.20 -26.13 -3.41
CA SER A 93 3.87 -27.34 -2.89
C SER A 93 4.43 -27.16 -1.48
N ALA A 94 4.77 -25.93 -1.06
CA ALA A 94 5.20 -25.68 0.31
C ALA A 94 4.10 -25.96 1.36
N LEU A 95 2.83 -26.05 0.95
CA LEU A 95 1.71 -26.44 1.81
C LEU A 95 1.52 -27.97 1.90
N ASP A 96 2.29 -28.75 1.13
CA ASP A 96 2.24 -30.21 1.21
C ASP A 96 2.57 -30.67 2.64
N PRO A 97 1.88 -31.70 3.16
CA PRO A 97 1.97 -32.13 4.55
C PRO A 97 3.31 -32.83 4.84
N THR A 98 4.37 -32.03 4.96
CA THR A 98 5.72 -32.45 5.34
C THR A 98 6.01 -32.07 6.79
N ALA A 99 6.96 -32.78 7.42
CA ALA A 99 7.40 -32.44 8.76
C ALA A 99 7.96 -31.00 8.84
N TRP A 100 8.64 -30.55 7.79
CA TRP A 100 9.15 -29.18 7.68
C TRP A 100 8.01 -28.15 7.64
N ALA A 101 7.01 -28.36 6.76
CA ALA A 101 5.86 -27.45 6.65
C ALA A 101 5.08 -27.39 7.97
N ALA A 102 4.87 -28.53 8.63
CA ALA A 102 4.17 -28.59 9.92
C ALA A 102 4.93 -27.83 11.04
N VAL A 103 6.23 -28.07 11.18
CA VAL A 103 7.07 -27.39 12.19
C VAL A 103 7.09 -25.89 11.94
N ARG A 104 7.22 -25.48 10.68
CA ARG A 104 7.22 -24.08 10.28
C ARG A 104 5.88 -23.41 10.55
N LEU A 105 4.77 -24.03 10.13
CA LEU A 105 3.42 -23.51 10.34
C LEU A 105 3.15 -23.27 11.83
N VAL A 106 3.45 -24.26 12.66
CA VAL A 106 3.20 -24.18 14.11
C VAL A 106 4.12 -23.16 14.78
N GLY A 107 5.40 -23.15 14.42
CA GLY A 107 6.39 -22.23 14.99
C GLY A 107 6.07 -20.77 14.69
N VAL A 108 5.84 -20.44 13.42
CA VAL A 108 5.47 -19.08 12.99
C VAL A 108 4.11 -18.69 13.57
N ALA A 109 3.11 -19.59 13.54
CA ALA A 109 1.79 -19.28 14.08
C ALA A 109 1.85 -18.97 15.57
N TYR A 110 2.67 -19.70 16.32
CA TYR A 110 2.91 -19.46 17.73
C TYR A 110 3.54 -18.08 17.96
N LEU A 111 4.63 -17.75 17.26
CA LEU A 111 5.32 -16.46 17.41
C LEU A 111 4.42 -15.28 17.03
N ALA A 112 3.70 -15.40 15.91
CA ALA A 112 2.76 -14.40 15.43
C ALA A 112 1.60 -14.22 16.42
N ALA A 113 1.04 -15.30 16.96
CA ALA A 113 -0.02 -15.23 17.97
C ALA A 113 0.47 -14.52 19.25
N ILE A 114 1.71 -14.78 19.69
CA ILE A 114 2.28 -14.09 20.85
C ILE A 114 2.48 -12.60 20.58
N ALA A 115 3.00 -12.24 19.40
CA ALA A 115 3.18 -10.85 19.00
C ALA A 115 1.84 -10.08 18.95
N VAL A 116 0.82 -10.66 18.30
CA VAL A 116 -0.53 -10.09 18.24
C VAL A 116 -1.13 -9.97 19.65
N ALA A 117 -1.00 -11.01 20.47
CA ALA A 117 -1.53 -10.99 21.84
C ALA A 117 -0.85 -9.91 22.70
N ALA A 118 0.45 -9.67 22.51
CA ALA A 118 1.17 -8.59 23.18
C ALA A 118 0.65 -7.21 22.78
N VAL A 119 0.43 -6.98 21.48
CA VAL A 119 -0.15 -5.72 20.98
C VAL A 119 -1.57 -5.51 21.50
N LEU A 120 -2.42 -6.52 21.42
CA LEU A 120 -3.81 -6.44 21.92
C LEU A 120 -3.85 -6.21 23.44
N THR A 121 -3.01 -6.89 24.21
CA THR A 121 -2.93 -6.71 25.67
C THR A 121 -2.42 -5.31 26.02
N ALA A 122 -1.43 -4.79 25.30
CA ALA A 122 -0.94 -3.43 25.48
C ALA A 122 -2.03 -2.39 25.14
N ALA A 123 -2.80 -2.64 24.07
CA ALA A 123 -3.93 -1.82 23.67
C ALA A 123 -5.05 -1.82 24.73
N ASP A 124 -5.38 -2.97 25.31
CA ASP A 124 -6.41 -3.12 26.35
C ASP A 124 -5.98 -2.43 27.66
N ARG A 125 -4.73 -2.64 28.11
CA ARG A 125 -4.18 -1.95 29.29
C ARG A 125 -4.17 -0.43 29.12
N ARG A 126 -3.80 0.03 27.93
CA ARG A 126 -3.80 1.45 27.60
C ARG A 126 -5.20 2.03 27.64
N GLN A 127 -6.18 1.34 27.05
CA GLN A 127 -7.57 1.76 27.09
C GLN A 127 -8.09 1.82 28.54
N ALA A 128 -7.80 0.81 29.36
CA ALA A 128 -8.16 0.82 30.78
C ALA A 128 -7.55 2.01 31.53
N ARG A 129 -6.28 2.35 31.26
CA ARG A 129 -5.63 3.55 31.82
C ARG A 129 -6.32 4.84 31.36
N LEU A 130 -6.66 4.96 30.07
CA LEU A 130 -7.34 6.15 29.54
C LEU A 130 -8.75 6.32 30.11
N LEU A 131 -9.45 5.23 30.41
CA LEU A 131 -10.78 5.29 31.05
C LEU A 131 -10.70 5.64 32.54
N ARG A 132 -9.63 5.21 33.23
CA ARG A 132 -9.38 5.50 34.67
C ARG A 132 -8.75 6.86 34.92
N ALA A 133 -8.02 7.40 33.95
CA ALA A 133 -7.42 8.72 34.08
C ALA A 133 -8.51 9.79 34.19
N GLU A 134 -8.59 10.42 35.36
CA GLU A 134 -9.28 11.70 35.53
C GLU A 134 -8.65 12.76 34.62
N ALA A 135 -9.40 13.81 34.29
CA ALA A 135 -9.00 14.85 33.32
C ALA A 135 -7.64 15.54 33.61
N GLY A 136 -7.04 15.30 34.78
CA GLY A 136 -5.75 15.86 35.21
C GLY A 136 -4.48 15.13 34.71
N ASP A 137 -4.56 13.88 34.24
CA ASP A 137 -3.36 13.08 33.88
C ASP A 137 -2.90 13.28 32.41
N GLU A 138 -3.55 14.19 31.67
CA GLU A 138 -3.15 14.60 30.32
C GLU A 138 -1.82 15.40 30.26
N ARG A 139 -1.21 15.70 31.42
CA ARG A 139 -0.02 16.55 31.61
C ARG A 139 1.30 16.00 31.03
N ARG A 140 1.31 14.84 30.36
CA ARG A 140 2.50 14.29 29.65
C ARG A 140 2.42 14.38 28.12
N ARG A 141 1.60 15.27 27.57
CA ARG A 141 1.66 15.58 26.13
C ARG A 141 2.95 16.38 25.89
N GLY A 142 3.89 15.84 25.13
CA GLY A 142 5.18 16.51 24.89
C GLY A 142 4.99 17.92 24.31
N ARG A 143 5.96 18.83 24.54
CA ARG A 143 5.92 20.26 24.12
C ARG A 143 5.42 20.49 22.68
N VAL A 144 5.78 19.60 21.75
CA VAL A 144 5.36 19.64 20.35
C VAL A 144 3.84 19.45 20.21
N ILE A 145 3.27 18.43 20.85
CA ILE A 145 1.83 18.12 20.78
C ILE A 145 1.03 19.27 21.41
N GLU A 146 1.47 19.78 22.56
CA GLU A 146 0.83 20.95 23.19
C GLU A 146 0.87 22.17 22.27
N GLY A 147 2.01 22.39 21.60
CA GLY A 147 2.18 23.48 20.63
C GLY A 147 1.27 23.35 19.42
N LEU A 148 1.14 22.16 18.84
CA LEU A 148 0.29 21.88 17.68
C LEU A 148 -1.21 21.95 18.02
N SER A 149 -1.57 21.53 19.24
CA SER A 149 -2.94 21.50 19.74
C SER A 149 -3.40 22.85 20.35
N ALA A 150 -2.53 23.84 20.46
CA ALA A 150 -2.87 25.17 20.97
C ALA A 150 -3.98 25.84 20.15
N ARG A 151 -4.82 26.66 20.80
CA ARG A 151 -5.89 27.43 20.14
C ARG A 151 -5.29 28.63 19.39
N GLY A 152 -4.80 28.38 18.17
CA GLY A 152 -4.25 29.41 17.29
C GLY A 152 -3.00 30.10 17.85
N GLY A 153 -2.62 31.23 17.26
CA GLY A 153 -1.49 32.05 17.70
C GLY A 153 -0.12 31.66 17.11
N ARG A 154 0.87 32.55 17.31
CA ARG A 154 2.23 32.44 16.74
C ARG A 154 2.92 31.13 17.10
N ARG A 155 2.76 30.65 18.33
CA ARG A 155 3.34 29.39 18.82
C ARG A 155 2.84 28.17 18.02
N ARG A 156 1.55 28.11 17.69
CA ARG A 156 0.99 26.99 16.91
C ARG A 156 1.58 26.96 15.50
N TRP A 157 1.57 28.11 14.82
CA TRP A 157 2.11 28.22 13.47
C TRP A 157 3.61 27.94 13.41
N ALA A 158 4.37 28.36 14.43
CA ALA A 158 5.79 28.01 14.55
C ALA A 158 6.02 26.49 14.63
N TRP A 159 5.20 25.75 15.40
CA TRP A 159 5.30 24.30 15.45
C TRP A 159 4.86 23.61 14.16
N ILE A 160 3.81 24.12 13.49
CA ILE A 160 3.40 23.62 12.17
C ILE A 160 4.54 23.81 11.15
N ALA A 161 5.14 25.00 11.12
CA ALA A 161 6.27 25.31 10.25
C ALA A 161 7.50 24.44 10.57
N ALA A 162 7.79 24.20 11.86
CA ALA A 162 8.90 23.34 12.27
C ALA A 162 8.69 21.87 11.85
N VAL A 163 7.47 21.33 11.97
CA VAL A 163 7.14 19.98 11.51
C VAL A 163 7.25 19.89 9.99
N PHE A 164 6.70 20.88 9.27
CA PHE A 164 6.81 20.98 7.82
C PHE A 164 8.28 21.04 7.36
N ALA A 165 9.07 21.93 7.96
CA ALA A 165 10.49 22.05 7.66
C ALA A 165 11.25 20.76 7.96
N GLY A 166 10.98 20.09 9.09
CA GLY A 166 11.59 18.81 9.41
C GLY A 166 11.27 17.72 8.37
N LEU A 167 10.03 17.69 7.88
CA LEU A 167 9.59 16.79 6.82
C LEU A 167 10.25 17.09 5.47
N VAL A 168 10.41 18.37 5.11
CA VAL A 168 11.13 18.80 3.90
C VAL A 168 12.61 18.43 4.01
N LEU A 169 13.27 18.79 5.11
CA LEU A 169 14.69 18.51 5.35
C LEU A 169 15.01 17.01 5.33
N ALA A 170 14.09 16.15 5.78
CA ALA A 170 14.26 14.70 5.67
C ALA A 170 14.27 14.18 4.22
N ARG A 171 13.67 14.92 3.27
CA ARG A 171 13.52 14.53 1.85
C ARG A 171 14.51 15.21 0.92
N VAL A 172 15.03 16.39 1.29
CA VAL A 172 16.04 17.11 0.51
C VAL A 172 17.24 16.21 0.15
N PRO A 173 17.79 15.36 1.05
CA PRO A 173 18.86 14.45 0.67
C PRO A 173 18.50 13.52 -0.49
N TYR A 174 17.26 13.00 -0.53
CA TYR A 174 16.79 12.19 -1.66
C TYR A 174 16.75 13.04 -2.93
N TRP A 175 16.18 14.24 -2.86
CA TRP A 175 16.09 15.12 -4.03
C TRP A 175 17.47 15.49 -4.59
N LEU A 176 18.47 15.71 -3.74
CA LEU A 176 19.84 15.99 -4.14
C LEU A 176 20.53 14.77 -4.76
N VAL A 177 20.32 13.57 -4.19
CA VAL A 177 20.89 12.32 -4.73
C VAL A 177 20.36 11.98 -6.12
N TRP A 178 19.08 12.26 -6.37
CA TRP A 178 18.43 12.05 -7.67
C TRP A 178 18.10 13.37 -8.38
N TRP A 179 18.93 14.40 -8.22
CA TRP A 179 18.74 15.66 -8.94
C TRP A 179 18.63 15.39 -10.45
N PRO A 180 17.70 16.04 -11.18
CA PRO A 180 16.71 17.03 -10.74
C PRO A 180 15.45 16.42 -10.10
N GLY A 181 15.25 15.13 -10.23
CA GLY A 181 14.14 14.37 -9.68
C GLY A 181 14.05 13.05 -10.44
N LEU A 182 13.15 12.17 -10.01
CA LEU A 182 12.87 10.94 -10.77
C LEU A 182 11.63 11.17 -11.64
N ILE A 183 11.74 10.98 -12.96
CA ILE A 183 10.59 11.01 -13.88
C ILE A 183 10.22 9.60 -14.29
N SER A 184 8.98 9.22 -14.02
CA SER A 184 8.43 7.92 -14.41
C SER A 184 8.09 7.80 -15.89
N PHE A 185 8.09 6.57 -16.41
CA PHE A 185 7.57 6.24 -17.74
C PHE A 185 6.15 6.80 -17.97
N ASP A 186 5.30 6.78 -16.93
CA ASP A 186 3.94 7.32 -16.96
C ASP A 186 3.94 8.85 -17.13
N SER A 187 4.90 9.51 -16.50
CA SER A 187 5.10 10.96 -16.62
C SER A 187 5.67 11.35 -17.97
N TYR A 188 6.61 10.58 -18.54
CA TYR A 188 7.07 10.79 -19.93
C TYR A 188 5.90 10.71 -20.91
N ARG A 189 4.97 9.79 -20.69
CA ARG A 189 3.77 9.70 -21.52
C ARG A 189 2.85 10.90 -21.37
N SER A 190 2.65 11.37 -20.14
CA SER A 190 1.90 12.60 -19.89
C SER A 190 2.56 13.81 -20.59
N ILE A 191 3.89 13.89 -20.57
CA ILE A 191 4.66 14.92 -21.27
C ILE A 191 4.49 14.79 -22.79
N SER A 192 4.54 13.58 -23.35
CA SER A 192 4.34 13.40 -24.80
C SER A 192 2.96 13.85 -25.26
N TYR A 193 1.92 13.63 -24.46
CA TYR A 193 0.57 14.11 -24.76
C TYR A 193 0.50 15.64 -24.77
N VAL A 194 1.11 16.27 -23.78
CA VAL A 194 1.13 17.73 -23.64
C VAL A 194 1.93 18.40 -24.76
N ARG A 195 3.03 17.79 -25.20
CA ARG A 195 3.88 18.27 -26.30
C ARG A 195 3.35 17.94 -27.70
N GLY A 196 2.19 17.28 -27.80
CA GLY A 196 1.59 16.91 -29.09
C GLY A 196 2.32 15.80 -29.84
N LEU A 197 3.17 15.03 -29.16
CA LEU A 197 3.90 13.88 -29.72
C LEU A 197 3.03 12.61 -29.81
N GLY A 198 1.88 12.59 -29.13
CA GLY A 198 0.89 11.53 -29.20
C GLY A 198 -0.49 12.02 -28.73
N PRO A 199 -1.57 11.30 -29.05
CA PRO A 199 -2.92 11.66 -28.61
C PRO A 199 -3.04 11.52 -27.09
N TRP A 200 -3.92 12.31 -26.47
CA TRP A 200 -4.27 12.09 -25.07
C TRP A 200 -5.05 10.78 -24.96
N GLU A 201 -4.61 9.87 -24.09
CA GLU A 201 -5.32 8.59 -23.87
C GLU A 201 -5.71 8.43 -22.41
N SER A 202 -6.85 7.76 -22.18
CA SER A 202 -7.39 7.48 -20.84
C SER A 202 -6.61 6.46 -20.03
N TYR A 203 -5.51 5.92 -20.59
CA TYR A 203 -4.57 5.14 -19.80
C TYR A 203 -3.98 6.02 -18.68
N GLU A 204 -3.54 7.24 -19.00
CA GLU A 204 -3.06 8.14 -17.96
C GLU A 204 -4.22 8.85 -17.28
N PRO A 205 -4.23 8.90 -15.94
CA PRO A 205 -5.22 9.69 -15.23
C PRO A 205 -5.13 11.15 -15.62
N VAL A 206 -6.23 11.67 -16.15
CA VAL A 206 -6.36 13.02 -16.68
C VAL A 206 -5.88 14.10 -15.71
N GLY A 207 -6.12 13.95 -14.41
CA GLY A 207 -5.71 14.92 -13.40
C GLY A 207 -4.19 15.03 -13.30
N HIS A 208 -3.45 13.92 -13.45
CA HIS A 208 -2.00 13.98 -13.50
C HIS A 208 -1.51 14.63 -14.80
N THR A 209 -2.11 14.29 -15.95
CA THR A 209 -1.74 14.89 -17.23
C THR A 209 -1.97 16.41 -17.24
N VAL A 210 -3.05 16.89 -16.62
CA VAL A 210 -3.31 18.33 -16.45
C VAL A 210 -2.28 19.00 -15.53
N ILE A 211 -1.82 18.33 -14.47
CA ILE A 211 -0.72 18.84 -13.63
C ILE A 211 0.57 18.95 -14.46
N VAL A 212 0.88 17.94 -15.26
CA VAL A 212 2.03 17.96 -16.17
C VAL A 212 1.89 19.07 -17.21
N GLN A 213 0.68 19.30 -17.73
CA GLN A 213 0.40 20.41 -18.65
C GLN A 213 0.66 21.77 -18.01
N LEU A 214 0.23 21.97 -16.76
CA LEU A 214 0.51 23.19 -16.02
C LEU A 214 2.01 23.40 -15.80
N TRP A 215 2.75 22.33 -15.51
CA TRP A 215 4.21 22.42 -15.37
C TRP A 215 4.91 22.71 -16.69
N GLN A 216 4.48 22.10 -17.80
CA GLN A 216 5.01 22.41 -19.13
C GLN A 216 4.71 23.87 -19.49
N TRP A 217 3.51 24.38 -19.19
CA TRP A 217 3.20 25.79 -19.43
C TRP A 217 4.10 26.75 -18.64
N LEU A 218 4.38 26.45 -17.36
CA LEU A 218 5.33 27.24 -16.57
C LEU A 218 6.76 27.14 -17.11
N TRP A 219 7.16 25.94 -17.52
CA TRP A 219 8.45 25.69 -18.15
C TRP A 219 8.63 26.57 -19.39
N ASP A 220 7.67 26.55 -20.31
CA ASP A 220 7.71 27.36 -21.53
C ASP A 220 7.67 28.87 -21.22
N LEU A 221 6.83 29.29 -20.27
CA LEU A 221 6.68 30.69 -19.86
C LEU A 221 8.00 31.31 -19.37
N PHE A 222 8.80 30.55 -18.63
CA PHE A 222 10.05 31.03 -18.05
C PHE A 222 11.30 30.62 -18.83
N GLY A 223 11.16 29.84 -19.92
CA GLY A 223 12.28 29.37 -20.73
C GLY A 223 13.29 28.53 -19.93
N TRP A 224 12.80 27.69 -19.01
CA TRP A 224 13.66 26.85 -18.18
C TRP A 224 14.36 25.74 -18.99
N SER A 225 15.52 25.30 -18.51
CA SER A 225 16.09 24.03 -18.99
C SER A 225 15.27 22.85 -18.48
N ASP A 226 15.33 21.72 -19.19
CA ASP A 226 14.66 20.47 -18.81
C ASP A 226 15.00 20.08 -17.37
N ALA A 227 16.29 20.04 -17.03
CA ALA A 227 16.72 19.73 -15.67
C ALA A 227 16.10 20.66 -14.61
N PHE A 228 16.02 21.97 -14.87
CA PHE A 228 15.40 22.89 -13.92
C PHE A 228 13.88 22.67 -13.82
N ALA A 229 13.18 22.48 -14.94
CA ALA A 229 11.74 22.27 -14.96
C ALA A 229 11.33 20.98 -14.22
N VAL A 230 12.08 19.90 -14.43
CA VAL A 230 11.91 18.65 -13.68
C VAL A 230 12.21 18.85 -12.20
N GLY A 231 13.26 19.61 -11.88
CA GLY A 231 13.63 20.00 -10.52
C GLY A 231 12.51 20.74 -9.81
N PHE A 232 11.91 21.70 -10.49
CA PHE A 232 10.78 22.46 -9.99
C PHE A 232 9.56 21.56 -9.75
N ALA A 233 9.21 20.69 -10.70
CA ALA A 233 8.09 19.75 -10.55
C ALA A 233 8.28 18.80 -9.35
N ALA A 234 9.49 18.23 -9.19
CA ALA A 234 9.84 17.39 -8.05
C ALA A 234 9.79 18.17 -6.73
N CYS A 235 10.26 19.43 -6.71
CA CYS A 235 10.17 20.30 -5.55
C CYS A 235 8.71 20.58 -5.15
N VAL A 236 7.84 20.90 -6.11
CA VAL A 236 6.40 21.09 -5.86
C VAL A 236 5.77 19.83 -5.27
N GLN A 237 6.09 18.64 -5.79
CA GLN A 237 5.61 17.38 -5.22
C GLN A 237 6.14 17.13 -3.80
N LEU A 238 7.42 17.41 -3.55
CA LEU A 238 8.02 17.29 -2.22
C LEU A 238 7.33 18.23 -1.21
N LEU A 239 7.06 19.47 -1.60
CA LEU A 239 6.42 20.47 -0.73
C LEU A 239 4.96 20.12 -0.46
N THR A 240 4.20 19.74 -1.49
CA THR A 240 2.78 19.39 -1.37
C THR A 240 2.57 18.12 -0.54
N THR A 241 3.39 17.09 -0.73
CA THR A 241 3.35 15.86 0.11
C THR A 241 3.73 16.16 1.56
N SER A 242 4.77 16.98 1.78
CA SER A 242 5.18 17.40 3.13
C SER A 242 4.09 18.22 3.82
N ALA A 243 3.32 19.04 3.08
CA ALA A 243 2.18 19.77 3.61
C ALA A 243 1.03 18.82 4.00
N ALA A 244 0.71 17.84 3.17
CA ALA A 244 -0.30 16.82 3.46
C ALA A 244 0.06 16.01 4.72
N PHE A 245 1.32 15.59 4.87
CA PHE A 245 1.78 14.88 6.07
C PHE A 245 1.87 15.76 7.30
N THR A 246 2.23 17.03 7.16
CA THR A 246 2.14 18.00 8.27
C THR A 246 0.69 18.11 8.74
N PHE A 247 -0.27 18.19 7.81
CA PHE A 247 -1.69 18.20 8.14
C PHE A 247 -2.11 16.94 8.90
N VAL A 248 -1.70 15.74 8.45
CA VAL A 248 -1.92 14.48 9.18
C VAL A 248 -1.36 14.55 10.60
N LEU A 249 -0.10 14.95 10.79
CA LEU A 249 0.55 15.01 12.11
C LEU A 249 -0.08 16.05 13.04
N VAL A 250 -0.53 17.18 12.50
CA VAL A 250 -1.31 18.19 13.24
C VAL A 250 -2.63 17.59 13.73
N ARG A 251 -3.33 16.81 12.88
CA ARG A 251 -4.59 16.18 13.28
C ARG A 251 -4.39 15.04 14.27
N ILE A 252 -3.36 14.21 14.11
CA ILE A 252 -2.98 13.19 15.10
C ILE A 252 -2.73 13.82 16.48
N ALA A 253 -2.03 14.97 16.54
CA ALA A 253 -1.86 15.72 17.79
C ALA A 253 -3.20 16.24 18.34
N ALA A 254 -4.06 16.77 17.47
CA ALA A 254 -5.39 17.28 17.85
C ALA A 254 -6.35 16.19 18.33
N TRP A 255 -6.21 14.94 17.87
CA TRP A 255 -6.95 13.78 18.37
C TRP A 255 -6.49 13.30 19.75
N GLY A 256 -5.46 13.93 20.32
CA GLY A 256 -4.93 13.59 21.63
C GLY A 256 -4.10 12.30 21.62
N ALA A 257 -3.53 11.93 20.49
CA ALA A 257 -2.62 10.77 20.40
C ALA A 257 -1.44 10.93 21.37
N PRO A 258 -0.94 9.82 21.96
CA PRO A 258 0.21 9.90 22.84
C PRO A 258 1.48 10.29 22.08
N ARG A 259 2.45 10.84 22.83
CA ARG A 259 3.75 11.24 22.27
C ARG A 259 4.43 10.16 21.43
N TRP A 260 4.45 8.92 21.91
CA TRP A 260 5.14 7.84 21.19
C TRP A 260 4.47 7.50 19.85
N VAL A 261 3.14 7.57 19.75
CA VAL A 261 2.42 7.35 18.47
C VAL A 261 2.66 8.52 17.53
N TRP A 262 2.63 9.75 18.05
CA TRP A 262 2.92 10.92 17.24
C TRP A 262 4.35 10.88 16.69
N VAL A 263 5.34 10.53 17.53
CA VAL A 263 6.74 10.37 17.12
C VAL A 263 6.88 9.23 16.11
N ALA A 264 6.28 8.06 16.38
CA ALA A 264 6.30 6.94 15.42
C ALA A 264 5.66 7.31 14.08
N SER A 265 4.57 8.09 14.10
CA SER A 265 3.89 8.60 12.90
C SER A 265 4.78 9.57 12.12
N ALA A 266 5.43 10.50 12.82
CA ALA A 266 6.35 11.45 12.20
C ALA A 266 7.56 10.74 11.60
N THR A 267 8.15 9.78 12.32
CA THR A 267 9.25 8.94 11.85
C THR A 267 8.85 8.10 10.65
N TRP A 268 7.67 7.47 10.67
CA TRP A 268 7.14 6.69 9.54
C TRP A 268 7.02 7.56 8.29
N LEU A 269 6.40 8.73 8.39
CA LEU A 269 6.19 9.63 7.24
C LEU A 269 7.50 10.28 6.76
N ALA A 270 8.46 10.53 7.65
CA ALA A 270 9.72 11.21 7.34
C ALA A 270 10.82 10.29 6.82
N LEU A 271 10.93 9.08 7.39
CA LEU A 271 12.11 8.21 7.23
C LEU A 271 11.81 6.92 6.48
N LEU A 272 10.55 6.55 6.23
CA LEU A 272 10.26 5.39 5.40
C LEU A 272 10.72 5.68 3.96
N PRO A 273 11.74 4.99 3.43
CA PRO A 273 12.39 5.43 2.20
C PRO A 273 11.46 5.48 1.00
N GLN A 274 10.44 4.60 1.00
CA GLN A 274 9.42 4.54 -0.03
C GLN A 274 8.64 5.85 -0.19
N ILE A 275 8.24 6.43 0.94
CA ILE A 275 7.50 7.69 0.96
C ILE A 275 8.43 8.83 0.52
N SER A 276 9.69 8.79 0.94
CA SER A 276 10.68 9.83 0.61
C SER A 276 11.07 9.84 -0.88
N ILE A 277 11.35 8.67 -1.47
CA ILE A 277 11.63 8.54 -2.92
C ILE A 277 10.42 8.96 -3.73
N ALA A 278 9.21 8.50 -3.37
CA ALA A 278 7.99 8.91 -4.05
C ALA A 278 7.80 10.43 -4.03
N SER A 279 8.11 11.08 -2.90
CA SER A 279 7.96 12.54 -2.75
C SER A 279 8.88 13.36 -3.67
N VAL A 280 9.96 12.76 -4.20
CA VAL A 280 10.88 13.39 -5.17
C VAL A 280 10.73 12.80 -6.59
N SER A 281 9.78 11.90 -6.76
CA SER A 281 9.48 11.25 -8.04
C SER A 281 8.26 11.90 -8.66
N VAL A 282 8.45 12.59 -9.78
CA VAL A 282 7.39 13.12 -10.63
C VAL A 282 6.58 11.95 -11.19
N LEU A 283 5.53 11.57 -10.45
CA LEU A 283 4.65 10.44 -10.71
C LEU A 283 3.26 10.74 -10.14
N LYS A 284 2.22 10.18 -10.75
CA LYS A 284 0.80 10.32 -10.34
C LYS A 284 0.47 9.75 -8.96
N ASP A 285 1.24 8.75 -8.51
CA ASP A 285 1.08 8.14 -7.18
C ASP A 285 1.31 9.12 -6.03
N THR A 286 2.21 10.08 -6.21
CA THR A 286 2.62 11.04 -5.18
C THR A 286 1.51 12.06 -4.82
N PRO A 287 0.90 12.78 -5.77
CA PRO A 287 -0.26 13.62 -5.49
C PRO A 287 -1.47 12.77 -5.05
N PHE A 288 -1.64 11.55 -5.60
CA PHE A 288 -2.72 10.66 -5.19
C PHE A 288 -2.61 10.24 -3.71
N MET A 289 -1.41 9.83 -3.27
CA MET A 289 -1.10 9.54 -1.87
C MET A 289 -1.43 10.74 -0.96
N SER A 290 -1.04 11.95 -1.39
CA SER A 290 -1.30 13.19 -0.65
C SER A 290 -2.80 13.47 -0.51
N ALA A 291 -3.56 13.34 -1.60
CA ALA A 291 -5.01 13.46 -1.58
C ALA A 291 -5.66 12.40 -0.70
N PHE A 292 -5.15 11.16 -0.71
CA PHE A 292 -5.71 10.05 0.06
C PHE A 292 -5.58 10.25 1.56
N VAL A 293 -4.40 10.67 2.05
CA VAL A 293 -4.23 10.93 3.49
C VAL A 293 -5.07 12.12 3.96
N VAL A 294 -5.25 13.14 3.11
CA VAL A 294 -6.15 14.28 3.39
C VAL A 294 -7.62 13.82 3.44
N TYR A 295 -8.04 12.98 2.50
CA TYR A 295 -9.37 12.37 2.47
C TYR A 295 -9.63 11.54 3.75
N ALA A 296 -8.69 10.67 4.12
CA ALA A 296 -8.79 9.85 5.32
C ALA A 296 -8.87 10.70 6.60
N VAL A 297 -8.05 11.74 6.72
CA VAL A 297 -8.11 12.68 7.86
C VAL A 297 -9.46 13.41 7.91
N ALA A 298 -9.98 13.87 6.77
CA ALA A 298 -11.27 14.54 6.73
C ALA A 298 -12.42 13.60 7.14
N LEU A 299 -12.34 12.32 6.77
CA LEU A 299 -13.28 11.29 7.21
C LEU A 299 -13.25 11.08 8.72
N VAL A 300 -12.05 11.04 9.32
CA VAL A 300 -11.91 10.98 10.80
C VAL A 300 -12.61 12.17 11.44
N GLU A 301 -12.45 13.37 10.90
CA GLU A 301 -13.06 14.58 11.44
C GLU A 301 -14.58 14.62 11.30
N ILE A 302 -15.13 13.97 10.27
CA ILE A 302 -16.57 13.80 10.11
C ILE A 302 -17.12 12.80 11.13
N LEU A 303 -16.47 11.64 11.28
CA LEU A 303 -16.97 10.54 12.11
C LEU A 303 -16.64 10.71 13.60
N LYS A 304 -15.50 11.33 13.92
CA LYS A 304 -14.95 11.56 15.27
C LYS A 304 -14.51 13.01 15.42
N PRO A 305 -15.43 13.98 15.36
CA PRO A 305 -15.08 15.38 15.42
C PRO A 305 -14.33 15.70 16.72
N ALA A 306 -13.15 16.32 16.59
CA ALA A 306 -12.32 16.71 17.74
C ALA A 306 -12.93 17.86 18.56
N ARG A 307 -14.00 18.51 18.06
CA ARG A 307 -14.68 19.63 18.70
C ARG A 307 -16.18 19.32 18.88
N PRO A 308 -16.83 19.88 19.91
CA PRO A 308 -18.24 19.60 20.20
C PRO A 308 -19.21 20.04 19.09
N ARG A 309 -18.85 21.06 18.31
CA ARG A 309 -19.67 21.56 17.19
C ARG A 309 -19.18 20.98 15.87
N PRO A 310 -20.09 20.43 15.03
CA PRO A 310 -19.72 19.90 13.72
C PRO A 310 -19.22 21.04 12.84
N ALA A 311 -17.97 20.94 12.40
CA ALA A 311 -17.40 21.90 11.47
C ALA A 311 -17.77 21.51 10.03
N ARG A 312 -17.91 22.51 9.15
CA ARG A 312 -18.19 22.28 7.72
C ARG A 312 -16.94 22.00 6.90
N TRP A 313 -15.77 22.46 7.37
CA TRP A 313 -14.50 22.29 6.66
C TRP A 313 -14.15 20.81 6.35
N PRO A 314 -14.41 19.81 7.22
CA PRO A 314 -14.09 18.41 6.90
C PRO A 314 -14.86 17.92 5.68
N TRP A 315 -16.13 18.29 5.54
CA TRP A 315 -16.94 17.92 4.37
C TRP A 315 -16.41 18.54 3.08
N ALA A 316 -15.99 19.80 3.12
CA ALA A 316 -15.37 20.47 1.96
C ALA A 316 -14.04 19.81 1.59
N VAL A 317 -13.17 19.55 2.57
CA VAL A 317 -11.89 18.86 2.33
C VAL A 317 -12.11 17.43 1.84
N PHE A 318 -13.10 16.72 2.38
CA PHE A 318 -13.46 15.37 1.97
C PHE A 318 -13.97 15.33 0.52
N LEU A 319 -14.80 16.30 0.12
CA LEU A 319 -15.26 16.46 -1.27
C LEU A 319 -14.09 16.76 -2.22
N VAL A 320 -13.28 17.78 -1.92
CA VAL A 320 -12.17 18.20 -2.78
C VAL A 320 -11.12 17.08 -2.91
N ALA A 321 -10.78 16.42 -1.79
CA ALA A 321 -9.87 15.29 -1.82
C ALA A 321 -10.46 14.08 -2.56
N GLY A 322 -11.77 13.82 -2.43
CA GLY A 322 -12.46 12.77 -3.18
C GLY A 322 -12.43 13.01 -4.70
N ILE A 323 -12.70 14.23 -5.15
CA ILE A 323 -12.57 14.62 -6.56
C ILE A 323 -11.12 14.46 -7.03
N ALA A 324 -10.15 14.90 -6.23
CA ALA A 324 -8.74 14.75 -6.56
C ALA A 324 -8.34 13.27 -6.69
N LEU A 325 -8.83 12.39 -5.81
CA LEU A 325 -8.57 10.95 -5.90
C LEU A 325 -9.08 10.35 -7.22
N CYS A 326 -10.29 10.70 -7.64
CA CYS A 326 -10.85 10.26 -8.92
C CYS A 326 -10.01 10.76 -10.12
N ALA A 327 -9.55 12.01 -10.06
CA ALA A 327 -8.79 12.62 -11.16
C ALA A 327 -7.34 12.12 -11.25
N LEU A 328 -6.70 11.82 -10.13
CA LEU A 328 -5.28 11.50 -10.05
C LEU A 328 -4.97 10.02 -10.34
N ARG A 329 -5.91 9.10 -10.10
CA ARG A 329 -5.80 7.69 -10.50
C ARG A 329 -7.15 7.05 -10.81
N SER A 330 -7.16 6.15 -11.79
CA SER A 330 -8.35 5.35 -12.17
C SER A 330 -8.90 4.52 -11.01
N ASN A 331 -8.03 3.92 -10.19
CA ASN A 331 -8.46 3.16 -9.01
C ASN A 331 -9.10 4.04 -7.93
N GLY A 332 -8.79 5.34 -7.89
CA GLY A 332 -9.39 6.31 -6.99
C GLY A 332 -10.90 6.43 -7.17
N VAL A 333 -11.40 6.29 -8.39
CA VAL A 333 -12.85 6.32 -8.71
C VAL A 333 -13.58 5.21 -7.95
N TYR A 334 -13.11 3.98 -8.05
CA TYR A 334 -13.71 2.83 -7.34
C TYR A 334 -13.65 3.01 -5.83
N VAL A 335 -12.49 3.44 -5.30
CA VAL A 335 -12.30 3.64 -3.86
C VAL A 335 -13.25 4.71 -3.31
N VAL A 336 -13.38 5.85 -3.99
CA VAL A 336 -14.25 6.95 -3.54
C VAL A 336 -15.71 6.55 -3.59
N PHE A 337 -16.23 6.09 -4.73
CA PHE A 337 -17.66 5.78 -4.85
C PHE A 337 -18.11 4.60 -3.99
N LEU A 338 -17.33 3.50 -3.96
CA LEU A 338 -17.64 2.36 -3.10
C LEU A 338 -17.54 2.75 -1.62
N SER A 339 -16.52 3.54 -1.23
CA SER A 339 -16.41 3.99 0.17
C SER A 339 -17.59 4.86 0.56
N LEU A 340 -18.05 5.77 -0.28
CA LEU A 340 -19.21 6.62 -0.01
C LEU A 340 -20.50 5.80 0.14
N ILE A 341 -20.72 4.77 -0.69
CA ILE A 341 -21.87 3.86 -0.58
C ILE A 341 -21.81 3.12 0.77
N VAL A 342 -20.68 2.46 1.07
CA VAL A 342 -20.52 1.71 2.33
C VAL A 342 -20.65 2.64 3.54
N LEU A 343 -20.06 3.83 3.49
CA LEU A 343 -20.14 4.84 4.56
C LEU A 343 -21.58 5.36 4.75
N ALA A 344 -22.33 5.60 3.68
CA ALA A 344 -23.73 6.03 3.75
C ALA A 344 -24.65 4.98 4.37
N ILE A 345 -24.37 3.69 4.10
CA ILE A 345 -25.09 2.55 4.69
C ILE A 345 -24.69 2.37 6.16
N ALA A 346 -23.39 2.34 6.46
CA ALA A 346 -22.88 2.07 7.80
C ALA A 346 -23.12 3.22 8.80
N TYR A 347 -23.05 4.47 8.33
CA TYR A 347 -23.20 5.67 9.17
C TYR A 347 -24.45 6.45 8.77
N ARG A 348 -25.62 5.84 8.97
CA ARG A 348 -26.92 6.40 8.57
C ARG A 348 -27.12 7.84 9.05
N ARG A 349 -26.66 8.24 10.23
CA ARG A 349 -26.73 9.65 10.68
C ARG A 349 -26.12 10.66 9.68
N HIS A 350 -25.09 10.26 8.95
CA HIS A 350 -24.37 11.08 7.97
C HIS A 350 -24.71 10.75 6.51
N TRP A 351 -25.71 9.89 6.24
CA TRP A 351 -26.02 9.39 4.90
C TRP A 351 -26.24 10.53 3.89
N LYS A 352 -26.93 11.61 4.28
CA LYS A 352 -27.19 12.78 3.42
C LYS A 352 -25.90 13.51 3.02
N GLY A 353 -24.94 13.61 3.95
CA GLY A 353 -23.65 14.22 3.68
C GLY A 353 -22.83 13.37 2.71
N PHE A 354 -22.78 12.05 2.93
CA PHE A 354 -22.10 11.14 2.02
C PHE A 354 -22.77 11.09 0.63
N ALA A 355 -24.10 11.11 0.57
CA ALA A 355 -24.84 11.20 -0.69
C ALA A 355 -24.59 12.52 -1.42
N ALA A 356 -24.52 13.65 -0.71
CA ALA A 356 -24.19 14.94 -1.30
C ALA A 356 -22.77 14.93 -1.89
N VAL A 357 -21.80 14.37 -1.18
CA VAL A 357 -20.42 14.22 -1.67
C VAL A 357 -20.35 13.26 -2.86
N PHE A 358 -21.13 12.17 -2.83
CA PHE A 358 -21.25 11.23 -3.95
C PHE A 358 -21.76 11.94 -5.19
N VAL A 359 -22.90 12.63 -5.10
CA VAL A 359 -23.52 13.34 -6.23
C VAL A 359 -22.60 14.44 -6.75
N ALA A 360 -22.00 15.25 -5.86
CA ALA A 360 -21.07 16.30 -6.26
C ALA A 360 -19.83 15.73 -6.97
N THR A 361 -19.22 14.67 -6.43
CA THR A 361 -18.08 13.99 -7.07
C THR A 361 -18.48 13.38 -8.40
N ALA A 362 -19.67 12.75 -8.49
CA ALA A 362 -20.20 12.16 -9.72
C ALA A 362 -20.45 13.20 -10.82
N ILE A 363 -21.01 14.36 -10.47
CA ILE A 363 -21.22 15.47 -11.41
C ILE A 363 -19.87 15.94 -11.95
N VAL A 364 -18.90 16.22 -11.06
CA VAL A 364 -17.56 16.68 -11.50
C VAL A 364 -16.88 15.61 -12.36
N TRP A 365 -16.95 14.34 -11.97
CA TRP A 365 -16.37 13.25 -12.74
C TRP A 365 -17.04 13.07 -14.11
N ALA A 366 -18.36 13.21 -14.20
CA ALA A 366 -19.08 13.18 -15.47
C ALA A 366 -18.72 14.37 -16.38
N LEU A 367 -18.48 15.55 -15.80
CA LEU A 367 -17.99 16.72 -16.55
C LEU A 367 -16.57 16.50 -17.09
N VAL A 368 -15.72 15.79 -16.34
CA VAL A 368 -14.37 15.40 -16.78
C VAL A 368 -14.45 14.37 -17.91
N VAL A 369 -15.16 13.26 -17.70
CA VAL A 369 -15.21 12.15 -18.68
C VAL A 369 -16.03 12.51 -19.93
N GLY A 370 -16.99 13.43 -19.85
CA GLY A 370 -17.82 13.83 -20.98
C GLY A 370 -17.26 15.07 -21.72
N PRO A 371 -17.66 16.29 -21.32
CA PRO A 371 -17.21 17.53 -21.95
C PRO A 371 -15.68 17.68 -22.08
N PHE A 372 -14.93 17.47 -21.00
CA PHE A 372 -13.49 17.73 -21.02
C PHE A 372 -12.74 16.73 -21.92
N TYR A 373 -13.05 15.42 -21.81
CA TYR A 373 -12.45 14.40 -22.69
C TYR A 373 -12.72 14.69 -24.17
N ARG A 374 -13.95 15.10 -24.53
CA ARG A 374 -14.26 15.52 -25.91
C ARG A 374 -13.48 16.75 -26.34
N ALA A 375 -13.31 17.74 -25.46
CA ALA A 375 -12.59 18.97 -25.76
C ALA A 375 -11.10 18.74 -26.04
N VAL A 376 -10.47 17.77 -25.37
CA VAL A 376 -9.04 17.44 -25.57
C VAL A 376 -8.81 16.31 -26.59
N GLY A 377 -9.86 15.76 -27.19
CA GLY A 377 -9.76 14.63 -28.12
C GLY A 377 -9.25 13.34 -27.47
N MET A 378 -9.62 13.11 -26.20
CA MET A 378 -9.17 11.97 -25.40
C MET A 378 -9.58 10.64 -26.04
N GLN A 379 -8.62 9.78 -26.30
CA GLN A 379 -8.82 8.42 -26.81
C GLN A 379 -8.94 7.41 -25.65
N PRO A 380 -9.70 6.32 -25.81
CA PRO A 380 -9.70 5.24 -24.84
C PRO A 380 -8.32 4.58 -24.79
N GLY A 381 -7.87 4.24 -23.58
CA GLY A 381 -6.69 3.39 -23.40
C GLY A 381 -6.97 1.94 -23.80
N PRO A 382 -5.92 1.11 -23.97
CA PRO A 382 -6.04 -0.32 -24.27
C PRO A 382 -6.96 -1.04 -23.28
N PRO A 383 -8.07 -1.68 -23.73
CA PRO A 383 -9.02 -2.30 -22.81
C PRO A 383 -8.43 -3.50 -22.06
N THR A 384 -7.39 -4.14 -22.60
CA THR A 384 -6.61 -5.22 -21.96
C THR A 384 -6.12 -4.88 -20.55
N GLU A 385 -5.93 -3.59 -20.23
CA GLU A 385 -5.48 -3.17 -18.89
C GLU A 385 -6.44 -3.57 -17.77
N ALA A 386 -7.73 -3.77 -18.08
CA ALA A 386 -8.71 -4.24 -17.10
C ALA A 386 -8.65 -5.76 -16.85
N TYR A 387 -7.91 -6.52 -17.68
CA TYR A 387 -7.95 -7.99 -17.72
C TYR A 387 -6.64 -8.66 -17.30
N SER A 388 -5.79 -7.98 -16.53
CA SER A 388 -4.54 -8.53 -15.99
C SER A 388 -4.71 -9.91 -15.35
N LEU A 389 -5.72 -10.09 -14.50
CA LEU A 389 -5.93 -11.34 -13.77
C LEU A 389 -6.47 -12.46 -14.67
N PRO A 390 -7.53 -12.26 -15.47
CA PRO A 390 -7.98 -13.26 -16.43
C PRO A 390 -6.88 -13.73 -17.39
N LEU A 391 -6.10 -12.81 -17.95
CA LEU A 391 -5.04 -13.14 -18.89
C LEU A 391 -3.92 -13.97 -18.24
N GLN A 392 -3.53 -13.64 -16.99
CA GLN A 392 -2.56 -14.44 -16.23
C GLN A 392 -3.05 -15.86 -15.95
N GLN A 393 -4.33 -16.02 -15.65
CA GLN A 393 -4.93 -17.35 -15.44
C GLN A 393 -4.88 -18.17 -16.73
N LEU A 394 -5.25 -17.57 -17.87
CA LEU A 394 -5.20 -18.24 -19.17
C LEU A 394 -3.78 -18.65 -19.54
N ALA A 395 -2.80 -17.77 -19.38
CA ALA A 395 -1.39 -18.09 -19.68
C ALA A 395 -0.87 -19.26 -18.82
N ARG A 396 -1.22 -19.28 -17.54
CA ARG A 396 -0.84 -20.40 -16.66
C ARG A 396 -1.52 -21.71 -17.06
N ILE A 397 -2.84 -21.68 -17.29
CA ILE A 397 -3.60 -22.86 -17.72
C ILE A 397 -3.02 -23.43 -19.02
N ALA A 398 -2.75 -22.55 -20.00
CA ALA A 398 -2.14 -22.94 -21.26
C ALA A 398 -0.75 -23.55 -21.06
N GLY A 399 0.06 -23.05 -20.12
CA GLY A 399 1.38 -23.62 -19.80
C GLY A 399 1.32 -24.98 -19.09
N GLU A 400 0.37 -25.18 -18.17
CA GLU A 400 0.29 -26.39 -17.34
C GLU A 400 -0.49 -27.54 -18.00
N HIS A 401 -1.46 -27.23 -18.87
CA HIS A 401 -2.47 -28.19 -19.34
C HIS A 401 -2.52 -28.34 -20.87
N GLN A 402 -1.43 -28.09 -21.61
CA GLN A 402 -1.42 -28.17 -23.08
C GLN A 402 -2.04 -29.46 -23.65
N GLY A 403 -1.77 -30.61 -23.03
CA GLY A 403 -2.29 -31.91 -23.46
C GLY A 403 -3.77 -32.16 -23.13
N GLU A 404 -4.39 -31.29 -22.34
CA GLU A 404 -5.79 -31.41 -21.88
C GLU A 404 -6.72 -30.36 -22.52
N LEU A 405 -6.18 -29.42 -23.30
CA LEU A 405 -6.95 -28.40 -23.99
C LEU A 405 -7.75 -28.99 -25.16
N THR A 406 -9.03 -28.64 -25.26
CA THR A 406 -9.84 -29.02 -26.42
C THR A 406 -9.47 -28.19 -27.65
N PRO A 407 -9.79 -28.63 -28.88
CA PRO A 407 -9.55 -27.81 -30.08
C PRO A 407 -10.21 -26.42 -30.02
N ALA A 408 -11.37 -26.31 -29.35
CA ALA A 408 -12.04 -25.03 -29.13
C ALA A 408 -11.27 -24.12 -28.17
N ASP A 409 -10.62 -24.70 -27.16
CA ASP A 409 -9.81 -23.95 -26.20
C ASP A 409 -8.52 -23.43 -26.83
N VAL A 410 -7.88 -24.26 -27.66
CA VAL A 410 -6.71 -23.87 -28.45
C VAL A 410 -7.08 -22.72 -29.38
N ALA A 411 -8.18 -22.84 -30.13
CA ALA A 411 -8.65 -21.77 -31.00
C ALA A 411 -8.97 -20.48 -30.24
N PHE A 412 -9.58 -20.57 -29.05
CA PHE A 412 -9.81 -19.41 -28.20
C PHE A 412 -8.50 -18.77 -27.72
N LEU A 413 -7.53 -19.55 -27.29
CA LEU A 413 -6.23 -19.04 -26.82
C LEU A 413 -5.39 -18.45 -27.97
N ASP A 414 -5.43 -19.05 -29.16
CA ASP A 414 -4.78 -18.52 -30.37
C ASP A 414 -5.41 -17.20 -30.82
N ASP A 415 -6.72 -17.05 -30.65
CA ASP A 415 -7.41 -15.77 -30.85
C ASP A 415 -7.01 -14.73 -29.77
N VAL A 416 -6.88 -15.15 -28.50
CA VAL A 416 -6.50 -14.26 -27.38
C VAL A 416 -5.06 -13.79 -27.46
N PHE A 417 -4.13 -14.65 -27.86
CA PHE A 417 -2.70 -14.40 -27.84
C PHE A 417 -2.12 -14.59 -29.24
N ALA A 418 -2.15 -13.53 -30.05
CA ALA A 418 -1.84 -13.58 -31.47
C ALA A 418 -0.39 -13.99 -31.79
N ASP A 419 0.57 -13.56 -30.96
CA ASP A 419 2.00 -13.83 -31.20
C ASP A 419 2.39 -15.24 -30.72
N ARG A 420 1.98 -15.59 -29.50
CA ARG A 420 2.42 -16.83 -28.86
C ARG A 420 1.44 -17.99 -29.01
N GLY A 421 0.15 -17.71 -29.16
CA GLY A 421 -0.92 -18.69 -29.18
C GLY A 421 -0.97 -19.56 -27.91
N ALA A 422 -1.80 -20.60 -27.96
CA ALA A 422 -1.95 -21.59 -26.89
C ALA A 422 -0.62 -22.29 -26.54
N GLU A 423 0.24 -22.54 -27.54
CA GLU A 423 1.46 -23.34 -27.39
C GLU A 423 2.57 -22.59 -26.64
N ARG A 424 2.70 -21.26 -26.82
CA ARG A 424 3.86 -20.52 -26.28
C ARG A 424 3.49 -19.48 -25.23
N ILE A 425 2.20 -19.19 -25.02
CA ILE A 425 1.80 -18.14 -24.05
C ILE A 425 2.22 -18.49 -22.62
N GLY A 426 2.26 -19.79 -22.27
CA GLY A 426 2.77 -20.25 -20.98
C GLY A 426 4.21 -19.78 -20.69
N ASN A 427 5.04 -19.61 -21.71
CA ASN A 427 6.42 -19.12 -21.55
C ASN A 427 6.50 -17.62 -21.22
N ALA A 428 5.43 -16.86 -21.49
CA ALA A 428 5.34 -15.45 -21.12
C ALA A 428 4.73 -15.26 -19.71
N TYR A 429 4.20 -16.32 -19.08
CA TYR A 429 3.64 -16.24 -17.75
C TYR A 429 4.73 -15.86 -16.74
N ASN A 430 4.53 -14.73 -16.07
CA ASN A 430 5.32 -14.33 -14.93
C ASN A 430 4.40 -14.22 -13.71
N PRO A 431 4.61 -15.00 -12.64
CA PRO A 431 3.72 -15.03 -11.48
C PRO A 431 3.55 -13.68 -10.77
N SER A 432 4.52 -12.77 -10.93
CA SER A 432 4.56 -11.48 -10.22
C SER A 432 4.19 -10.27 -11.09
N VAL A 433 4.10 -10.44 -12.42
CA VAL A 433 3.78 -9.33 -13.35
C VAL A 433 3.04 -9.84 -14.59
N SER A 434 1.91 -9.20 -14.90
CA SER A 434 1.05 -9.54 -16.04
C SER A 434 1.45 -8.90 -17.37
N ASP A 435 2.40 -7.96 -17.38
CA ASP A 435 2.73 -7.16 -18.57
C ASP A 435 3.17 -8.00 -19.79
N PRO A 436 3.98 -9.08 -19.67
CA PRO A 436 4.35 -9.89 -20.84
C PRO A 436 3.14 -10.56 -21.52
N VAL A 437 2.23 -11.14 -20.72
CA VAL A 437 1.02 -11.80 -21.22
C VAL A 437 0.03 -10.79 -21.79
N LYS A 438 -0.11 -9.63 -21.14
CA LYS A 438 -0.95 -8.54 -21.65
C LYS A 438 -0.46 -7.96 -22.97
N ALA A 439 0.85 -7.85 -23.15
CA ALA A 439 1.43 -7.26 -24.35
C ALA A 439 1.02 -8.05 -25.61
N ASP A 440 1.00 -9.37 -25.51
CA ASP A 440 0.54 -10.28 -26.56
C ASP A 440 -0.97 -10.10 -26.82
N ALA A 441 -1.78 -10.10 -25.76
CA ALA A 441 -3.23 -9.96 -25.88
C ALA A 441 -3.69 -8.61 -26.47
N ARG A 442 -2.85 -7.57 -26.47
CA ARG A 442 -3.20 -6.25 -27.01
C ARG A 442 -3.31 -6.22 -28.52
N GLU A 443 -2.60 -7.09 -29.24
CA GLU A 443 -2.46 -6.98 -30.69
C GLU A 443 -3.79 -7.15 -31.44
N ASN A 444 -4.67 -8.05 -30.94
CA ASN A 444 -5.97 -8.36 -31.55
C ASN A 444 -7.17 -7.98 -30.69
N TRP A 445 -6.99 -7.10 -29.68
CA TRP A 445 -8.07 -6.88 -28.70
C TRP A 445 -9.30 -6.15 -29.27
N ASP A 446 -9.10 -5.30 -30.28
CA ASP A 446 -10.16 -4.43 -30.82
C ASP A 446 -11.24 -5.18 -31.63
N ASP A 447 -10.94 -6.40 -32.09
CA ASP A 447 -11.85 -7.22 -32.89
C ASP A 447 -12.74 -8.16 -32.04
N ARG A 448 -12.61 -8.15 -30.70
CA ARG A 448 -13.27 -9.11 -29.81
C ARG A 448 -14.52 -8.58 -29.11
N SER A 449 -15.56 -9.43 -29.04
CA SER A 449 -16.67 -9.22 -28.11
C SER A 449 -16.28 -9.54 -26.66
N MET A 450 -16.51 -8.59 -25.76
CA MET A 450 -16.26 -8.77 -24.32
C MET A 450 -16.96 -10.00 -23.74
N SER A 451 -18.18 -10.30 -24.19
CA SER A 451 -18.92 -11.46 -23.69
C SER A 451 -18.28 -12.77 -24.12
N GLU A 452 -17.74 -12.83 -25.34
CA GLU A 452 -17.06 -14.02 -25.86
C GLU A 452 -15.77 -14.29 -25.08
N PHE A 453 -15.00 -13.23 -24.78
CA PHE A 453 -13.82 -13.34 -23.91
C PHE A 453 -14.17 -13.94 -22.56
N LEU A 454 -15.18 -13.39 -21.87
CA LEU A 454 -15.55 -13.80 -20.52
C LEU A 454 -16.09 -15.23 -20.48
N VAL A 455 -16.83 -15.66 -21.51
CA VAL A 455 -17.33 -17.04 -21.62
C VAL A 455 -16.19 -18.02 -21.84
N GLY A 456 -15.27 -17.74 -22.78
CA GLY A 456 -14.11 -18.60 -23.04
C GLY A 456 -13.17 -18.68 -21.83
N TRP A 457 -12.90 -17.54 -21.19
CA TRP A 457 -12.13 -17.46 -19.96
C TRP A 457 -12.76 -18.28 -18.83
N TRP A 458 -14.06 -18.09 -18.58
CA TRP A 458 -14.74 -18.83 -17.52
C TRP A 458 -14.75 -20.33 -17.78
N GLY A 459 -14.95 -20.77 -19.04
CA GLY A 459 -14.89 -22.18 -19.41
C GLY A 459 -13.55 -22.85 -19.08
N LEU A 460 -12.43 -22.14 -19.29
CA LEU A 460 -11.11 -22.62 -18.90
C LEU A 460 -10.90 -22.61 -17.38
N VAL A 461 -11.30 -21.54 -16.70
CA VAL A 461 -11.17 -21.42 -15.23
C VAL A 461 -12.00 -22.48 -14.49
N GLU A 462 -13.22 -22.77 -14.96
CA GLU A 462 -14.10 -23.77 -14.36
C GLU A 462 -13.53 -25.19 -14.47
N ARG A 463 -12.90 -25.52 -15.61
CA ARG A 463 -12.25 -26.82 -15.81
C ARG A 463 -10.90 -26.93 -15.09
N PHE A 464 -10.15 -25.83 -14.99
CA PHE A 464 -8.81 -25.79 -14.37
C PHE A 464 -8.73 -24.81 -13.19
N PRO A 465 -9.53 -24.99 -12.13
CA PRO A 465 -9.62 -24.03 -11.03
C PRO A 465 -8.34 -23.95 -10.20
N GLY A 466 -7.56 -25.03 -10.12
CA GLY A 466 -6.29 -25.07 -9.39
C GLY A 466 -5.26 -24.09 -9.97
N SER A 467 -5.04 -24.13 -11.28
CA SER A 467 -4.17 -23.19 -11.99
C SER A 467 -4.67 -21.76 -11.88
N ALA A 468 -5.97 -21.53 -12.06
CA ALA A 468 -6.57 -20.20 -11.96
C ALA A 468 -6.39 -19.58 -10.56
N VAL A 469 -6.63 -20.36 -9.49
CA VAL A 469 -6.42 -19.92 -8.11
C VAL A 469 -4.94 -19.65 -7.86
N THR A 470 -4.05 -20.54 -8.30
CA THR A 470 -2.61 -20.39 -8.06
C THR A 470 -2.04 -19.18 -8.81
N ALA A 471 -2.44 -18.95 -10.05
CA ALA A 471 -2.10 -17.73 -10.80
C ALA A 471 -2.55 -16.46 -10.07
N THR A 472 -3.78 -16.48 -9.53
CA THR A 472 -4.34 -15.33 -8.79
C THR A 472 -3.58 -15.07 -7.50
N LEU A 473 -3.30 -16.11 -6.72
CA LEU A 473 -2.57 -15.98 -5.47
C LEU A 473 -1.13 -15.53 -5.70
N ALA A 474 -0.45 -16.05 -6.73
CA ALA A 474 0.90 -15.62 -7.09
C ALA A 474 0.95 -14.14 -7.51
N ASN A 475 0.02 -13.72 -8.37
CA ASN A 475 -0.09 -12.34 -8.85
C ASN A 475 -0.43 -11.33 -7.73
N THR A 476 -0.87 -11.82 -6.56
CA THR A 476 -1.27 -10.97 -5.43
C THR A 476 -0.46 -11.18 -4.16
N ALA A 477 0.46 -12.16 -4.12
CA ALA A 477 1.21 -12.55 -2.93
C ALA A 477 1.90 -11.38 -2.21
N GLY A 478 2.48 -10.43 -2.97
CA GLY A 478 3.15 -9.26 -2.41
C GLY A 478 2.23 -8.27 -1.68
N TRP A 479 0.91 -8.41 -1.80
CA TRP A 479 -0.07 -7.54 -1.14
C TRP A 479 -0.51 -8.02 0.24
N TRP A 480 -0.30 -9.29 0.56
CA TRP A 480 -0.80 -9.91 1.79
C TRP A 480 0.25 -10.73 2.55
N SER A 481 1.35 -11.12 1.90
CA SER A 481 2.47 -11.79 2.56
C SER A 481 3.32 -10.80 3.37
N PRO A 482 3.58 -11.04 4.66
CA PRO A 482 4.45 -10.19 5.48
C PRO A 482 5.84 -9.97 4.86
N ASN A 483 6.41 -11.02 4.27
CA ASN A 483 7.72 -10.98 3.60
C ASN A 483 7.58 -10.93 2.07
N GLY A 484 6.37 -10.65 1.57
CA GLY A 484 6.10 -10.56 0.14
C GLY A 484 6.76 -9.32 -0.44
N ILE A 485 7.93 -9.50 -1.04
CA ILE A 485 8.67 -8.40 -1.65
C ILE A 485 8.48 -8.45 -3.16
N SER A 486 8.33 -7.27 -3.78
CA SER A 486 8.27 -7.15 -5.23
C SER A 486 9.66 -6.89 -5.80
N PRO A 487 10.09 -7.61 -6.85
CA PRO A 487 11.31 -7.31 -7.59
C PRO A 487 11.23 -5.94 -8.31
N HIS A 488 10.01 -5.44 -8.53
CA HIS A 488 9.74 -4.13 -9.11
C HIS A 488 9.54 -3.09 -8.01
N THR A 489 10.63 -2.79 -7.31
CA THR A 489 10.67 -1.77 -6.24
C THR A 489 10.52 -0.34 -6.78
N MET A 490 10.75 0.65 -5.92
CA MET A 490 10.75 2.07 -6.22
C MET A 490 11.50 2.42 -7.51
N MET A 491 11.09 3.51 -8.15
CA MET A 491 11.85 4.07 -9.26
C MET A 491 13.26 4.44 -8.80
N ARG A 492 14.27 3.97 -9.54
CA ARG A 492 15.69 4.14 -9.19
C ARG A 492 16.45 5.00 -10.19
N TYR A 493 15.93 5.10 -11.41
CA TYR A 493 16.57 5.73 -12.56
C TYR A 493 15.50 6.36 -13.44
N HIS A 494 15.87 7.43 -14.14
CA HIS A 494 15.13 8.04 -15.24
C HIS A 494 16.06 8.01 -16.47
N THR A 495 15.56 8.34 -17.67
CA THR A 495 16.34 8.33 -18.91
C THR A 495 16.19 9.64 -19.67
N ASN A 496 17.20 10.06 -20.43
CA ASN A 496 17.04 11.25 -21.27
C ASN A 496 16.12 10.94 -22.44
N ASP A 497 16.28 9.77 -23.03
CA ASP A 497 15.58 9.40 -24.25
C ASP A 497 14.50 8.36 -23.99
N VAL A 498 13.33 8.59 -24.59
CA VAL A 498 12.22 7.65 -24.69
C VAL A 498 11.86 7.52 -26.18
N PRO A 499 12.64 6.74 -26.97
CA PRO A 499 12.47 6.65 -28.41
C PRO A 499 11.08 6.20 -28.85
N SER A 500 10.46 5.32 -28.05
CA SER A 500 9.08 4.84 -28.27
C SER A 500 8.02 5.95 -28.27
N ARG A 501 8.39 7.18 -27.88
CA ARG A 501 7.51 8.36 -27.87
C ARG A 501 8.09 9.56 -28.60
N GLY A 502 9.24 9.41 -29.28
CA GLY A 502 9.95 10.54 -29.90
C GLY A 502 10.28 11.66 -28.91
N LEU A 503 10.43 11.34 -27.62
CA LEU A 503 10.64 12.31 -26.56
C LEU A 503 12.05 12.19 -26.01
N SER A 504 12.76 13.31 -25.96
CA SER A 504 14.06 13.45 -25.30
C SER A 504 14.01 14.64 -24.33
N LEU A 505 14.59 14.46 -23.15
CA LEU A 505 14.76 15.50 -22.15
C LEU A 505 16.26 15.65 -21.81
N ASP A 506 16.75 16.89 -21.76
CA ASP A 506 18.13 17.19 -21.37
C ASP A 506 18.29 17.22 -19.84
N ILE A 507 18.39 16.04 -19.24
CA ILE A 507 18.55 15.84 -17.80
C ILE A 507 19.82 15.03 -17.48
N PRO A 508 20.42 15.14 -16.28
CA PRO A 508 21.61 14.37 -15.89
C PRO A 508 21.29 12.90 -15.55
N ALA A 509 20.61 12.20 -16.47
CA ALA A 509 20.25 10.79 -16.28
C ALA A 509 21.42 9.84 -16.56
N ASN A 510 22.16 10.12 -17.64
CA ASN A 510 23.17 9.25 -18.23
C ASN A 510 24.58 9.42 -17.65
N ASP A 511 24.77 10.39 -16.75
CA ASP A 511 26.05 10.59 -16.07
C ASP A 511 26.41 9.37 -15.22
N GLU A 512 27.71 9.04 -15.17
CA GLU A 512 28.18 7.99 -14.26
C GLU A 512 27.75 8.31 -12.82
N PRO A 513 27.02 7.40 -12.16
CA PRO A 513 26.57 7.62 -10.79
C PRO A 513 27.77 7.86 -9.85
N SER A 514 27.85 9.06 -9.27
CA SER A 514 28.90 9.44 -8.33
C SER A 514 28.34 9.74 -6.93
N GLY A 515 29.22 9.90 -5.93
CA GLY A 515 28.84 10.19 -4.54
C GLY A 515 27.86 9.16 -3.95
N LEU A 516 26.79 9.65 -3.31
CA LEU A 516 25.74 8.81 -2.71
C LEU A 516 24.90 8.06 -3.76
N ARG A 517 24.70 8.61 -4.96
CA ARG A 517 24.02 7.92 -6.07
C ARG A 517 24.86 6.72 -6.52
N GLY A 518 26.17 6.93 -6.70
CA GLY A 518 27.13 5.88 -7.03
C GLY A 518 27.33 4.85 -5.92
N LEU A 519 27.29 5.25 -4.65
CA LEU A 519 27.25 4.30 -3.55
C LEU A 519 25.99 3.42 -3.64
N ASN A 520 24.80 4.02 -3.75
CA ASN A 520 23.55 3.27 -3.88
C ASN A 520 23.53 2.34 -5.11
N THR A 521 24.09 2.74 -6.25
CA THR A 521 24.22 1.86 -7.42
C THR A 521 25.12 0.66 -7.12
N ARG A 522 26.19 0.83 -6.33
CA ARG A 522 27.10 -0.25 -5.94
C ARG A 522 26.52 -1.20 -4.89
N VAL A 523 25.93 -0.68 -3.81
CA VAL A 523 25.29 -1.51 -2.77
C VAL A 523 23.89 -1.98 -3.15
N ASN A 524 23.32 -1.44 -4.23
CA ASN A 524 21.96 -1.72 -4.70
C ASN A 524 20.90 -1.62 -3.58
N PHE A 525 21.07 -0.67 -2.66
CA PHE A 525 20.22 -0.58 -1.47
C PHE A 525 18.75 -0.47 -1.84
N PHE A 526 18.36 0.49 -2.67
CA PHE A 526 16.98 0.65 -3.14
C PHE A 526 16.52 -0.40 -4.17
N GLY A 527 17.43 -1.26 -4.63
CA GLY A 527 17.15 -2.25 -5.64
C GLY A 527 17.13 -3.69 -5.19
N GLY A 528 17.34 -3.94 -3.89
CA GLY A 528 17.25 -5.27 -3.31
C GLY A 528 17.88 -5.34 -1.93
N ALA A 529 19.03 -4.69 -1.70
CA ALA A 529 19.79 -4.92 -0.47
C ALA A 529 19.11 -4.37 0.81
N TYR A 530 18.11 -3.49 0.71
CA TYR A 530 17.28 -3.13 1.87
C TYR A 530 16.51 -4.35 2.44
N GLN A 531 16.31 -5.39 1.63
CA GLN A 531 15.57 -6.59 2.00
C GLN A 531 16.35 -7.44 3.02
N ASP A 532 17.67 -7.32 3.02
CA ASP A 532 18.57 -8.00 3.97
C ASP A 532 18.56 -7.33 5.36
N VAL A 533 17.93 -6.16 5.49
CA VAL A 533 17.77 -5.46 6.77
C VAL A 533 16.41 -5.84 7.36
N PRO A 534 16.31 -6.75 8.36
CA PRO A 534 15.07 -7.46 8.67
C PRO A 534 13.89 -6.53 9.00
N VAL A 535 14.12 -5.53 9.87
CA VAL A 535 13.07 -4.58 10.27
C VAL A 535 12.68 -3.67 9.10
N LEU A 536 13.66 -3.20 8.34
CA LEU A 536 13.39 -2.28 7.23
C LEU A 536 12.65 -2.99 6.09
N SER A 537 13.05 -4.21 5.77
CA SER A 537 12.41 -5.10 4.80
C SER A 537 10.92 -5.27 5.10
N SER A 538 10.56 -5.61 6.34
CA SER A 538 9.15 -5.71 6.74
C SER A 538 8.43 -4.37 6.66
N LEU A 539 9.01 -3.26 7.13
CA LEU A 539 8.34 -1.94 7.07
C LEU A 539 8.13 -1.45 5.63
N MET A 540 8.96 -1.92 4.69
CA MET A 540 8.85 -1.64 3.25
C MET A 540 7.97 -2.66 2.50
N SER A 541 7.49 -3.71 3.15
CA SER A 541 6.56 -4.70 2.57
C SER A 541 5.12 -4.20 2.63
N ALA A 542 4.44 -4.18 1.48
CA ALA A 542 3.02 -3.82 1.43
C ALA A 542 2.16 -4.84 2.22
N GLY A 543 2.49 -6.12 2.13
CA GLY A 543 1.80 -7.18 2.88
C GLY A 543 2.03 -7.10 4.39
N PHE A 544 3.22 -6.74 4.87
CA PHE A 544 3.40 -6.50 6.31
C PHE A 544 2.53 -5.34 6.81
N VAL A 545 2.47 -4.25 6.05
CA VAL A 545 1.58 -3.13 6.40
C VAL A 545 0.11 -3.56 6.36
N ALA A 546 -0.29 -4.49 5.46
CA ALA A 546 -1.61 -5.16 5.45
C ALA A 546 -1.98 -5.71 6.83
N TRP A 547 -1.05 -6.47 7.42
CA TRP A 547 -1.23 -7.03 8.76
C TRP A 547 -1.31 -5.97 9.85
N LEU A 548 -0.56 -4.86 9.75
CA LEU A 548 -0.69 -3.76 10.70
C LEU A 548 -2.09 -3.11 10.65
N TRP A 549 -2.67 -2.97 9.45
CA TRP A 549 -4.05 -2.50 9.29
C TRP A 549 -5.07 -3.50 9.84
N VAL A 550 -4.89 -4.81 9.60
CA VAL A 550 -5.75 -5.87 10.17
C VAL A 550 -5.71 -5.82 11.70
N ILE A 551 -4.52 -5.73 12.30
CA ILE A 551 -4.35 -5.62 13.76
C ILE A 551 -5.03 -4.35 14.29
N ALA A 552 -4.87 -3.21 13.61
CA ALA A 552 -5.54 -1.97 13.99
C ALA A 552 -7.07 -2.10 13.92
N ALA A 553 -7.62 -2.72 12.87
CA ALA A 553 -9.04 -3.00 12.75
C ALA A 553 -9.55 -3.91 13.88
N VAL A 554 -8.80 -4.97 14.23
CA VAL A 554 -9.13 -5.86 15.35
C VAL A 554 -9.15 -5.12 16.68
N ILE A 555 -8.20 -4.21 16.94
CA ILE A 555 -8.22 -3.35 18.13
C ILE A 555 -9.51 -2.52 18.18
N LEU A 556 -9.91 -1.92 17.06
CA LEU A 556 -11.12 -1.09 16.98
C LEU A 556 -12.40 -1.92 17.14
N ILE A 557 -12.48 -3.11 16.54
CA ILE A 557 -13.60 -4.06 16.69
C ILE A 557 -13.75 -4.47 18.15
N ARG A 558 -12.65 -4.89 18.81
CA ARG A 558 -12.66 -5.30 20.23
C ARG A 558 -13.14 -4.18 21.15
N ARG A 559 -12.82 -2.93 20.81
CA ARG A 559 -13.26 -1.74 21.55
C ARG A 559 -14.65 -1.24 21.15
N ARG A 560 -15.29 -1.88 20.16
CA ARG A 560 -16.56 -1.45 19.55
C ARG A 560 -16.54 0.00 19.06
N ASP A 561 -15.38 0.46 18.59
CA ASP A 561 -15.21 1.81 18.05
C ASP A 561 -15.64 1.86 16.58
N GLY A 562 -16.96 1.77 16.37
CA GLY A 562 -17.55 1.81 15.03
C GLY A 562 -17.05 3.00 14.23
N ARG A 563 -17.06 4.22 14.82
CA ARG A 563 -16.57 5.44 14.17
C ARG A 563 -15.09 5.34 13.72
N GLY A 564 -14.25 4.65 14.49
CA GLY A 564 -12.88 4.37 14.09
C GLY A 564 -12.77 3.41 12.90
N LEU A 565 -13.63 2.39 12.84
CA LEU A 565 -13.67 1.44 11.71
C LEU A 565 -14.06 2.09 10.39
N GLY A 566 -14.79 3.20 10.42
CA GLY A 566 -15.15 3.94 9.20
C GLY A 566 -13.93 4.39 8.38
N VAL A 567 -12.81 4.62 9.04
CA VAL A 567 -11.55 5.06 8.42
C VAL A 567 -10.82 3.90 7.75
N VAL A 568 -11.09 2.67 8.19
CA VAL A 568 -10.54 1.45 7.56
C VAL A 568 -11.20 1.18 6.21
N ILE A 569 -12.45 1.60 6.01
CA ILE A 569 -13.23 1.33 4.78
C ILE A 569 -12.51 1.77 3.49
N PRO A 570 -12.16 3.07 3.29
CA PRO A 570 -11.52 3.49 2.05
C PRO A 570 -10.15 2.81 1.83
N THR A 571 -9.42 2.53 2.91
CA THR A 571 -8.13 1.85 2.82
C THR A 571 -8.27 0.36 2.50
N ALA A 572 -9.28 -0.32 3.05
CA ALA A 572 -9.59 -1.71 2.72
C ALA A 572 -10.01 -1.83 1.25
N LEU A 573 -10.85 -0.91 0.76
CA LEU A 573 -11.23 -0.85 -0.66
C LEU A 573 -10.01 -0.58 -1.55
N MET A 574 -9.12 0.33 -1.15
CA MET A 574 -7.84 0.54 -1.85
C MET A 574 -7.03 -0.75 -1.94
N TRP A 575 -6.87 -1.45 -0.82
CA TRP A 575 -6.15 -2.72 -0.76
C TRP A 575 -6.78 -3.78 -1.67
N LEU A 576 -8.11 -3.86 -1.73
CA LEU A 576 -8.82 -4.76 -2.65
C LEU A 576 -8.56 -4.42 -4.13
N THR A 577 -8.38 -3.14 -4.49
CA THR A 577 -8.02 -2.79 -5.88
C THR A 577 -6.67 -3.34 -6.30
N PHE A 578 -5.76 -3.64 -5.37
CA PHE A 578 -4.45 -4.22 -5.69
C PHE A 578 -4.55 -5.67 -6.18
N PHE A 579 -5.61 -6.40 -5.81
CA PHE A 579 -5.84 -7.77 -6.26
C PHE A 579 -6.20 -7.85 -7.74
N ALA A 580 -6.73 -6.78 -8.32
CA ALA A 580 -6.95 -6.63 -9.75
C ALA A 580 -5.74 -6.02 -10.48
N GLY A 581 -4.66 -5.71 -9.76
CA GLY A 581 -3.51 -4.99 -10.27
C GLY A 581 -2.58 -5.84 -11.15
N PRO A 582 -1.75 -5.19 -11.98
CA PRO A 582 -0.90 -5.87 -12.95
C PRO A 582 0.39 -6.45 -12.37
N VAL A 583 0.79 -6.06 -11.16
CA VAL A 583 2.08 -6.41 -10.55
C VAL A 583 1.90 -6.74 -9.08
N SER A 584 2.46 -7.84 -8.62
CA SER A 584 2.44 -8.28 -7.22
C SER A 584 3.41 -7.45 -6.37
N GLY A 585 2.90 -6.82 -5.31
CA GLY A 585 3.71 -6.18 -4.25
C GLY A 585 4.45 -4.89 -4.64
N ASN A 586 4.22 -4.32 -5.82
CA ASN A 586 4.92 -3.10 -6.22
C ASN A 586 4.50 -1.92 -5.33
N THR A 587 5.41 -1.52 -4.45
CA THR A 587 5.14 -0.59 -3.34
C THR A 587 4.71 0.79 -3.79
N ARG A 588 4.98 1.19 -5.06
CA ARG A 588 4.47 2.46 -5.61
C ARG A 588 2.94 2.54 -5.58
N TYR A 589 2.24 1.42 -5.82
CA TYR A 589 0.78 1.37 -5.77
C TYR A 589 0.25 1.38 -4.31
N ALA A 590 1.05 0.89 -3.37
CA ALA A 590 0.71 0.86 -1.95
C ALA A 590 1.03 2.17 -1.21
N LEU A 591 1.58 3.20 -1.87
CA LEU A 591 2.00 4.45 -1.23
C LEU A 591 0.89 5.14 -0.42
N ALA A 592 -0.29 5.33 -1.03
CA ALA A 592 -1.45 5.93 -0.35
C ALA A 592 -1.84 5.14 0.91
N TYR A 593 -1.82 3.82 0.77
CA TYR A 593 -2.14 2.85 1.80
C TYR A 593 -1.12 2.88 2.97
N MET A 594 0.17 2.93 2.67
CA MET A 594 1.25 3.01 3.65
C MET A 594 1.30 4.36 4.34
N ALA A 595 1.09 5.45 3.60
CA ALA A 595 1.08 6.81 4.14
C ALA A 595 -0.13 7.08 5.05
N ALA A 596 -1.24 6.37 4.85
CA ALA A 596 -2.43 6.48 5.71
C ALA A 596 -2.32 5.68 7.03
N PHE A 597 -1.39 4.72 7.15
CA PHE A 597 -1.27 3.87 8.35
C PHE A 597 -1.16 4.66 9.68
N PRO A 598 -0.38 5.75 9.78
CA PRO A 598 -0.33 6.59 10.98
C PRO A 598 -1.70 7.07 11.48
N ILE A 599 -2.66 7.28 10.58
CA ILE A 599 -4.01 7.76 10.91
C ILE A 599 -4.74 6.69 11.73
N VAL A 600 -4.79 5.43 11.25
CA VAL A 600 -5.48 4.36 11.97
C VAL A 600 -4.75 3.98 13.26
N ALA A 601 -3.41 4.02 13.26
CA ALA A 601 -2.60 3.78 14.45
C ALA A 601 -2.90 4.81 15.56
N ALA A 602 -3.06 6.09 15.20
CA ALA A 602 -3.45 7.14 16.13
C ALA A 602 -4.84 6.90 16.74
N ILE A 603 -5.81 6.49 15.92
CA ILE A 603 -7.17 6.20 16.38
C ILE A 603 -7.19 4.97 17.28
N ALA A 604 -6.50 3.89 16.89
CA ALA A 604 -6.37 2.67 17.68
C ALA A 604 -5.62 2.90 19.00
N ALA A 605 -4.75 3.90 19.10
CA ALA A 605 -4.09 4.27 20.34
C ALA A 605 -4.85 5.33 21.18
N GLY A 606 -5.89 5.94 20.62
CA GLY A 606 -6.72 6.97 21.24
C GLY A 606 -7.77 6.41 22.20
N ARG A 607 -8.42 7.31 22.97
CA ARG A 607 -9.53 6.97 23.86
C ARG A 607 -10.79 6.74 23.05
N THR A 608 -11.46 5.62 23.26
CA THR A 608 -12.83 5.41 22.73
C THR A 608 -13.85 6.07 23.66
N ALA A 609 -14.86 6.75 23.11
CA ALA A 609 -15.96 7.27 23.91
C ALA A 609 -16.75 6.09 24.52
N PRO A 610 -17.10 6.12 25.82
CA PRO A 610 -17.83 5.02 26.44
C PRO A 610 -19.26 4.90 25.88
N VAL A 611 -19.72 3.65 25.74
CA VAL A 611 -21.06 3.26 25.26
C VAL A 611 -22.20 3.86 26.11
N ALA A 612 -21.95 4.26 27.35
CA ALA A 612 -22.98 4.86 28.22
C ALA A 612 -23.45 6.26 27.76
N GLU A 613 -22.64 7.02 27.00
CA GLU A 613 -23.11 8.25 26.34
C GLU A 613 -23.91 7.97 25.06
N VAL A 614 -23.85 6.73 24.54
CA VAL A 614 -24.56 6.32 23.32
C VAL A 614 -26.04 6.18 23.65
N SER A 615 -26.44 5.53 24.75
CA SER A 615 -27.89 5.44 25.09
C SER A 615 -28.51 6.74 25.62
N ALA A 616 -27.72 7.68 26.14
CA ALA A 616 -28.24 8.96 26.66
C ALA A 616 -28.22 10.09 25.61
N ARG A 617 -27.48 9.93 24.50
CA ARG A 617 -27.51 10.83 23.33
C ARG A 617 -28.24 10.25 22.11
N ASP A 618 -28.56 8.95 22.13
CA ASP A 618 -29.37 8.28 21.12
C ASP A 618 -30.86 8.17 21.54
N ALA A 619 -31.26 8.89 22.58
CA ALA A 619 -32.66 9.19 22.91
C ALA A 619 -33.04 10.59 22.42
#